data_AF-A0A734NCU1-F1
#
_entry.id   AF-A0A734NCU1-F1
#
_cell.length_a   1.000
_cell.length_b   1.000
_cell.length_c   1.000
_cell.angle_alpha   90.00
_cell.angle_beta   90.00
_cell.angle_gamma   90.00
#
_symmetry.space_group_name_H-M   'P 1'
#
loop_
_entity.id
_entity.type
_entity.pdbx_description
1 polymer ?
#
loop_
_entity_poly.entity_id
_entity_poly.type
_entity_poly.pdbx_seq_one_letter_code
_entity_poly.pdbx_strand_id
1 'polypeptide(L)'
;ARKLLQWGQQNFATVQILHSGKKVGSERIWYGDKEKIALGTEQDFWMALPKAEIPHIKAKYVLDRKELEAPIAAHQQVGEIELYDRDKLIAQWPLVTLESVGKGGMFSRLSDYFQHKA
;
A
#
# COMPACT_ATOMS: atom_id res chain seq x y z
N ALA A 1 10.14 8.49 -38.59
CA ALA A 1 9.65 7.41 -37.72
C ALA A 1 10.77 6.56 -37.10
N ARG A 2 11.56 5.80 -37.88
CA ARG A 2 12.55 4.83 -37.37
C ARG A 2 13.59 5.40 -36.39
N LYS A 3 14.12 6.62 -36.64
CA LYS A 3 15.07 7.29 -35.74
C LYS A 3 14.49 7.65 -34.37
N LEU A 4 13.24 8.12 -34.31
CA LEU A 4 12.57 8.47 -33.05
C LEU A 4 12.25 7.23 -32.20
N LEU A 5 11.89 6.13 -32.86
CA LEU A 5 11.62 4.87 -32.18
C LEU A 5 12.88 4.26 -31.57
N GLN A 6 14.01 4.27 -32.30
CA GLN A 6 15.31 3.88 -31.76
C GLN A 6 15.72 4.77 -30.57
N TRP A 7 15.54 6.09 -30.67
CA TRP A 7 15.83 7.00 -29.58
C TRP A 7 14.98 6.70 -28.33
N GLY A 8 13.67 6.46 -28.50
CA GLY A 8 12.77 6.10 -27.41
C GLY A 8 13.20 4.81 -26.69
N GLN A 9 13.55 3.77 -27.44
CA GLN A 9 14.03 2.49 -26.89
C GLN A 9 15.37 2.61 -26.15
N GLN A 10 16.27 3.48 -26.61
CA GLN A 10 17.57 3.66 -25.98
C GLN A 10 17.46 4.42 -24.64
N ASN A 11 16.60 5.43 -24.57
CA ASN A 11 16.56 6.38 -23.45
C ASN A 11 15.54 6.01 -22.37
N PHE A 12 14.47 5.29 -22.71
CA PHE A 12 13.43 4.92 -21.75
C PHE A 12 13.52 3.44 -21.37
N ALA A 13 13.14 3.13 -20.14
CA ALA A 13 12.89 1.77 -19.68
C ALA A 13 11.51 1.72 -19.04
N THR A 14 10.77 0.64 -19.30
CA THR A 14 9.52 0.36 -18.59
C THR A 14 9.85 -0.37 -17.32
N VAL A 15 9.50 0.22 -16.18
CA VAL A 15 9.75 -0.36 -14.85
C VAL A 15 8.41 -0.59 -14.14
N GLN A 16 8.33 -1.71 -13.41
CA GLN A 16 7.20 -1.96 -12.52
C GLN A 16 7.49 -1.27 -11.19
N ILE A 17 6.69 -0.26 -10.87
CA ILE A 17 6.85 0.51 -9.62
C ILE A 17 6.10 -0.18 -8.49
N LEU A 18 4.85 -0.58 -8.76
CA LEU A 18 3.98 -1.22 -7.76
C LEU A 18 3.58 -2.61 -8.22
N HIS A 19 3.52 -3.53 -7.26
CA HIS A 19 3.07 -4.89 -7.46
C HIS A 19 1.76 -5.11 -6.69
N SER A 20 0.75 -5.60 -7.39
CA SER A 20 -0.54 -5.98 -6.80
C SER A 20 -0.34 -7.03 -5.70
N GLY A 21 -1.00 -6.83 -4.56
CA GLY A 21 -0.95 -7.72 -3.40
C GLY A 21 0.40 -7.74 -2.66
N LYS A 22 1.41 -6.99 -3.13
CA LYS A 22 2.69 -6.90 -2.44
C LYS A 22 2.61 -5.86 -1.34
N LYS A 23 3.15 -6.23 -0.17
CA LYS A 23 3.29 -5.33 0.96
C LYS A 23 4.20 -4.15 0.60
N VAL A 24 3.63 -2.95 0.64
CA VAL A 24 4.33 -1.66 0.49
C VAL A 24 4.77 -1.15 1.86
N GLY A 25 3.98 -1.39 2.90
CA GLY A 25 4.27 -0.93 4.26
C GLY A 25 3.54 -1.74 5.33
N SER A 26 3.81 -1.43 6.60
CA SER A 26 3.10 -2.00 7.74
C SER A 26 2.87 -0.90 8.75
N GLU A 27 1.62 -0.74 9.16
CA GLU A 27 1.27 0.30 10.13
C GLU A 27 0.64 -0.32 11.37
N ARG A 28 0.76 0.36 12.51
CA ARG A 28 0.08 -0.04 13.75
C ARG A 28 -1.41 0.23 13.61
N ILE A 29 -2.22 -0.71 14.07
CA ILE A 29 -3.67 -0.56 14.16
C ILE A 29 -4.10 -0.59 15.63
N TRP A 30 -4.96 0.35 15.99
CA TRP A 30 -5.52 0.50 17.33
C TRP A 30 -6.88 -0.19 17.42
N TYR A 31 -7.19 -0.69 18.61
CA TYR A 31 -8.45 -1.38 18.91
C TYR A 31 -8.74 -2.59 18.01
N GLY A 32 -7.72 -3.12 17.33
CA GLY A 32 -7.80 -4.26 16.42
C GLY A 32 -7.57 -5.60 17.12
N ASP A 33 -7.98 -6.68 16.47
CA ASP A 33 -7.60 -8.05 16.84
C ASP A 33 -6.12 -8.36 16.53
N LYS A 34 -5.47 -7.51 15.74
CA LYS A 34 -4.03 -7.50 15.44
C LYS A 34 -3.41 -6.17 15.86
N GLU A 35 -2.10 -6.18 16.10
CA GLU A 35 -1.36 -4.95 16.43
C GLU A 35 -0.89 -4.17 15.21
N LYS A 36 -0.72 -4.84 14.06
CA LYS A 36 -0.27 -4.25 12.81
C LYS A 36 -1.07 -4.77 11.63
N ILE A 37 -1.22 -3.94 10.62
CA ILE A 37 -1.88 -4.25 9.36
C ILE A 37 -0.89 -4.08 8.20
N ALA A 38 -0.90 -5.02 7.25
CA ALA A 38 -0.14 -4.89 6.03
C ALA A 38 -0.86 -3.98 5.03
N LEU A 39 -0.12 -3.00 4.49
CA LEU A 39 -0.61 -2.05 3.49
C LEU A 39 0.05 -2.33 2.14
N GLY A 40 -0.68 -2.12 1.07
CA GLY A 40 -0.21 -2.38 -0.29
C GLY A 40 -1.09 -1.72 -1.35
N THR A 41 -1.02 -2.25 -2.56
CA THR A 41 -1.88 -1.86 -3.67
C THR A 41 -2.56 -3.10 -4.27
N GLU A 42 -3.69 -2.90 -4.93
CA GLU A 42 -4.41 -3.95 -5.64
C GLU A 42 -4.04 -4.01 -7.12
N GLN A 43 -3.32 -3.01 -7.60
CA GLN A 43 -3.04 -2.83 -9.01
C GLN A 43 -1.55 -2.84 -9.26
N ASP A 44 -1.14 -3.59 -10.29
CA ASP A 44 0.20 -3.46 -10.83
C ASP A 44 0.33 -2.10 -11.52
N PHE A 45 1.42 -1.39 -11.24
CA PHE A 45 1.69 -0.14 -11.92
C PHE A 45 3.03 -0.16 -12.62
N TRP A 46 2.97 0.10 -13.93
CA TRP A 46 4.10 0.14 -14.84
C TRP A 46 4.27 1.53 -15.41
N MET A 47 5.51 2.01 -15.48
CA MET A 47 5.80 3.32 -16.02
C MET A 47 7.05 3.30 -16.89
N ALA A 48 6.95 3.95 -18.05
CA ALA A 48 8.09 4.23 -18.90
C ALA A 48 8.82 5.47 -18.37
N LEU A 49 10.03 5.28 -17.86
CA LEU A 49 10.87 6.34 -17.31
C LEU A 49 12.15 6.50 -18.12
N PRO A 50 12.67 7.74 -18.26
CA PRO A 50 14.03 7.93 -18.73
C PRO A 50 14.99 7.21 -17.78
N LYS A 51 15.93 6.44 -18.34
CA LYS A 51 16.88 5.64 -17.54
C LYS A 51 17.68 6.48 -16.55
N ALA A 52 17.95 7.74 -16.90
CA ALA A 52 18.66 8.69 -16.04
C ALA A 52 17.85 9.13 -14.81
N GLU A 53 16.52 9.08 -14.86
CA GLU A 53 15.64 9.52 -13.76
C GLU A 53 15.29 8.39 -12.79
N ILE A 54 15.38 7.12 -13.23
CA ILE A 54 15.11 5.93 -12.40
C ILE A 54 15.74 6.02 -10.99
N PRO A 55 17.04 6.33 -10.82
CA PRO A 55 17.64 6.42 -9.48
C PRO A 55 17.14 7.61 -8.64
N HIS A 56 16.49 8.60 -9.24
CA HIS A 56 15.94 9.77 -8.55
C HIS A 56 14.48 9.58 -8.10
N ILE A 57 13.82 8.51 -8.57
CA ILE A 57 12.44 8.21 -8.20
C ILE A 57 12.37 7.69 -6.76
N LYS A 58 11.48 8.29 -5.98
CA LYS A 58 11.19 7.91 -4.59
C LYS A 58 9.71 7.63 -4.44
N ALA A 59 9.38 6.48 -3.85
CA ALA A 59 8.02 6.19 -3.42
C ALA A 59 7.85 6.55 -1.94
N LYS A 60 6.76 7.24 -1.62
CA LYS A 60 6.31 7.53 -0.26
C LYS A 60 4.86 7.09 -0.15
N TYR A 61 4.43 6.72 1.04
CA TYR A 61 3.01 6.53 1.30
C TYR A 61 2.55 7.56 2.32
N VAL A 62 1.33 8.03 2.15
CA VAL A 62 0.67 9.01 3.01
C VAL A 62 -0.64 8.37 3.46
N LEU A 63 -0.90 8.41 4.76
CA LEU A 63 -2.14 7.89 5.33
C LEU A 63 -3.16 9.03 5.42
N ASP A 64 -4.43 8.74 5.12
CA ASP A 64 -5.51 9.72 5.25
C ASP A 64 -5.74 10.13 6.71
N ARG A 65 -5.39 9.24 7.64
CA ARG A 65 -5.50 9.43 9.08
C ARG A 65 -4.14 9.18 9.73
N LYS A 66 -3.86 9.91 10.81
CA LYS A 66 -2.63 9.74 11.60
C LYS A 66 -2.51 8.35 12.22
N GLU A 67 -3.64 7.74 12.54
CA GLU A 67 -3.74 6.46 13.23
C GLU A 67 -4.80 5.61 12.53
N LEU A 68 -4.52 4.31 12.38
CA LEU A 68 -5.49 3.35 11.88
C LEU A 68 -6.22 2.72 13.06
N GLU A 69 -7.55 2.72 13.02
CA GLU A 69 -8.41 2.15 14.05
C GLU A 69 -9.28 1.05 13.44
N ALA A 70 -9.44 -0.06 14.16
CA ALA A 70 -10.35 -1.13 13.77
C ALA A 70 -11.84 -0.73 13.97
N PRO A 71 -12.79 -1.31 13.21
CA PRO A 71 -12.60 -2.36 12.21
C PRO A 71 -12.16 -1.80 10.86
N ILE A 72 -11.23 -2.49 10.20
CA ILE A 72 -10.79 -2.18 8.84
C ILE A 72 -11.02 -3.42 7.98
N ALA A 73 -11.73 -3.25 6.86
CA ALA A 73 -11.93 -4.33 5.90
C ALA A 73 -10.63 -4.59 5.13
N ALA A 74 -10.48 -5.79 4.56
CA ALA A 74 -9.47 -6.00 3.52
C ALA A 74 -9.82 -5.11 2.31
N HIS A 75 -8.82 -4.71 1.53
CA HIS A 75 -9.04 -3.93 0.30
C HIS A 75 -9.62 -2.53 0.55
N GLN A 76 -9.53 -2.04 1.79
CA GLN A 76 -10.00 -0.72 2.16
C GLN A 76 -8.90 0.31 1.91
N GLN A 77 -9.23 1.37 1.19
CA GLN A 77 -8.34 2.51 1.03
C GLN A 77 -8.13 3.22 2.38
N VAL A 78 -6.87 3.44 2.73
CA VAL A 78 -6.44 4.09 3.99
C VAL A 78 -5.46 5.23 3.77
N GLY A 79 -5.17 5.54 2.50
CA GLY A 79 -4.21 6.55 2.11
C GLY A 79 -3.86 6.48 0.63
N GLU A 80 -2.70 7.03 0.30
CA GLU A 80 -2.16 7.10 -1.04
C GLU A 80 -0.67 6.77 -1.08
N ILE A 81 -0.23 6.17 -2.18
CA ILE A 81 1.17 5.99 -2.53
C ILE A 81 1.52 7.10 -3.51
N GLU A 82 2.44 7.96 -3.10
CA GLU A 82 2.94 9.08 -3.86
C GLU A 82 4.32 8.76 -4.44
N LEU A 83 4.45 8.96 -5.75
CA LEU A 83 5.71 8.78 -6.45
C LEU A 83 6.30 10.15 -6.78
N TYR A 84 7.53 10.37 -6.32
CA TYR A 84 8.26 11.61 -6.51
C TYR A 84 9.44 11.39 -7.44
N ASP A 85 9.60 12.27 -8.42
CA ASP A 85 10.86 12.47 -9.12
C ASP A 85 11.53 13.71 -8.52
N ARG A 86 12.60 13.47 -7.74
CA ARG A 86 13.26 14.48 -6.90
C ARG A 86 12.26 15.06 -5.89
N ASP A 87 11.67 16.22 -6.21
CA ASP A 87 10.70 16.95 -5.38
C ASP A 87 9.34 17.15 -6.08
N LYS A 88 9.18 16.61 -7.29
CA LYS A 88 7.94 16.72 -8.05
C LYS A 88 7.14 15.43 -7.91
N LEU A 89 5.90 15.56 -7.46
CA LEU A 89 4.93 14.48 -7.52
C LEU A 89 4.62 14.17 -8.99
N ILE A 90 4.88 12.93 -9.40
CA ILE A 90 4.67 12.48 -10.79
C ILE A 90 3.43 11.58 -10.92
N ALA A 91 3.03 10.91 -9.84
CA ALA A 91 1.82 10.09 -9.82
C ALA A 91 1.41 9.67 -8.40
N GLN A 92 0.15 9.28 -8.26
CA GLN A 92 -0.48 8.86 -7.01
C GLN A 92 -1.36 7.63 -7.25
N TRP A 93 -1.40 6.72 -6.27
CA TRP A 93 -2.26 5.54 -6.27
C TRP A 93 -2.91 5.31 -4.91
N PRO A 94 -4.09 4.68 -4.87
CA PRO A 94 -4.70 4.33 -3.60
C PRO A 94 -3.84 3.30 -2.84
N LEU A 95 -3.55 3.62 -1.58
CA LEU A 95 -2.98 2.68 -0.62
C LEU A 95 -4.11 1.94 0.07
N VAL A 96 -4.13 0.62 -0.06
CA VAL A 96 -5.16 -0.23 0.52
C VAL A 96 -4.60 -1.16 1.57
N THR A 97 -5.50 -1.72 2.36
CA THR A 97 -5.21 -2.79 3.31
C THR A 97 -5.18 -4.14 2.59
N LEU A 98 -4.19 -4.97 2.90
CA LEU A 98 -4.09 -6.32 2.31
C LEU A 98 -4.90 -7.38 3.07
N GLU A 99 -5.35 -7.03 4.27
CA GLU A 99 -6.03 -7.93 5.19
C GLU A 99 -7.09 -7.18 5.99
N SER A 100 -8.11 -7.91 6.47
CA SER A 100 -9.11 -7.37 7.38
C SER A 100 -8.63 -7.47 8.83
N VAL A 101 -8.96 -6.44 9.62
CA VAL A 101 -8.74 -6.39 11.07
C VAL A 101 -10.07 -6.12 11.76
N GLY A 102 -10.51 -7.07 12.58
CA GLY A 102 -11.70 -6.93 13.41
C GLY A 102 -11.44 -6.11 14.66
N LYS A 103 -12.50 -5.81 15.43
CA LYS A 103 -12.35 -5.15 16.74
C LYS A 103 -11.69 -6.10 17.74
N GLY A 104 -10.60 -5.66 18.35
CA GLY A 104 -9.97 -6.30 19.49
C GLY A 104 -10.85 -6.18 20.73
N GLY A 105 -10.98 -7.26 21.50
CA GLY A 105 -11.62 -7.22 22.83
C GLY A 105 -13.05 -7.74 22.94
N MET A 106 -13.59 -8.43 21.93
CA MET A 106 -14.92 -9.09 22.01
C MET A 106 -14.88 -10.62 22.06
N PHE A 107 -13.72 -11.28 21.98
CA PHE A 107 -13.62 -12.75 22.08
C PHE A 107 -13.24 -13.26 23.48
N SER A 108 -12.79 -12.40 24.40
CA SER A 108 -12.52 -12.80 25.79
C SER A 108 -13.80 -12.99 26.63
N ARG A 109 -14.95 -12.46 26.20
CA ARG A 109 -16.22 -12.55 26.96
C ARG A 109 -17.13 -13.71 26.57
N LEU A 110 -16.90 -14.33 25.40
CA LEU A 110 -17.70 -15.46 24.93
C LEU A 110 -17.15 -16.81 25.43
N SER A 111 -15.84 -16.93 25.66
CA SER A 111 -15.24 -18.14 26.25
C SER A 111 -15.60 -18.32 27.73
N ASP A 112 -15.82 -17.21 28.46
CA ASP A 112 -16.10 -17.24 29.90
C ASP A 112 -17.54 -17.70 30.22
N TYR A 113 -18.47 -17.57 29.26
CA TYR A 113 -19.84 -18.06 29.42
C TYR A 113 -19.98 -19.58 29.20
N PHE A 114 -19.04 -20.21 28.47
CA PHE A 114 -19.05 -21.66 28.24
C PHE A 114 -18.29 -22.47 29.30
N GLN A 115 -17.36 -21.86 30.05
CA GLN A 115 -16.64 -22.56 31.13
C GLN A 115 -17.36 -22.55 32.48
N HIS A 116 -18.41 -21.75 32.68
CA HIS A 116 -19.16 -21.70 33.94
C HIS A 116 -20.41 -22.61 34.01
N LYS A 117 -20.57 -23.54 33.05
CA LYS A 117 -21.54 -24.63 33.12
C LYS A 117 -20.88 -25.96 32.73
N ALA A 118 -20.04 -26.48 33.63
CA ALA A 118 -19.73 -27.90 33.76
C ALA A 118 -19.64 -28.23 35.25
#